data_AF-A0A0F9EB65-F1
#
_entry.id   AF-A0A0F9EB65-F1
#
_cell.length_a   1.000
_cell.length_b   1.000
_cell.length_c   1.000
_cell.angle_alpha   90.00
_cell.angle_beta   90.00
_cell.angle_gamma   90.00
#
_symmetry.space_group_name_H-M   'P 1'
#
loop_
_entity.id
_entity.type
_entity.pdbx_description
1 polymer ?
#
loop_
_entity_poly.entity_id
_entity_poly.type
_entity_poly.pdbx_seq_one_letter_code
_entity_poly.pdbx_strand_id
1 'polypeptide(L)'
;IIPGVSDNEIIDFNATTAHINLEDQCISGFPAKVGRFTSVYWRDQTSFYNAYLKDKVVVSGGTVSIERTGSNIDVIEDFEVNSCNADIDFQKEIVLRNDHAQVISQCGDSDKIQSKYSGKFTADTDLRAIFTKNLKVVPSGSEQSVGRDWSSDFDELVLWVKTVNNSHEAVYFYAINGDYSANEAVPATDMLGPFVLIPEDYVTTNADTTMNNFEEVVIDLAELRSRFNKSMDNVTQFVIYTDEISGDFSFLVDNIYVRRTNLVSPSGTIRFRYSSEANITFHSIFYDAITPAGTSISVRIKVSNSENLLSRTVYSASLSSGQIFAIDGTDVEIEVSLATTSEIITPVLNSIELRLLVDANFTGFHINSREEWNEGSYRNISLEEASVVGNTDLVLSTPINIDGYYFGKADSVSENDADDVAVLGFSGAYMPISPSQAFNWNNNPYRKFNNLSSVVSSSGGIVYFLTIAMFTIYIL
;
A
#
# COMPACT_ATOMS: atom_id res chain seq x y z
N ILE A 1 -10.10 -27.44 -32.53
CA ILE A 1 -9.41 -28.71 -32.17
C ILE A 1 -10.28 -29.47 -31.17
N ILE A 2 -10.88 -30.59 -31.59
CA ILE A 2 -11.62 -31.50 -30.70
C ILE A 2 -10.59 -32.49 -30.14
N PRO A 3 -10.48 -32.69 -28.81
CA PRO A 3 -9.61 -33.72 -28.24
C PRO A 3 -9.91 -35.08 -28.89
N GLY A 4 -8.90 -35.77 -29.41
CA GLY A 4 -9.05 -37.08 -30.05
C GLY A 4 -9.44 -37.08 -31.53
N VAL A 5 -9.56 -35.91 -32.19
CA VAL A 5 -9.74 -35.83 -33.66
C VAL A 5 -8.61 -34.97 -34.24
N SER A 6 -7.77 -35.58 -35.08
CA SER A 6 -6.65 -34.89 -35.75
C SER A 6 -6.98 -34.50 -37.19
N ASP A 7 -6.24 -33.51 -37.71
CA ASP A 7 -6.41 -32.98 -39.08
C ASP A 7 -6.19 -34.02 -40.19
N ASN A 8 -5.64 -35.20 -39.86
CA ASN A 8 -5.33 -36.29 -40.79
C ASN A 8 -6.23 -37.53 -40.61
N GLU A 9 -7.53 -37.32 -40.40
CA GLU A 9 -8.59 -38.37 -40.40
C GLU A 9 -8.50 -39.45 -39.30
N ILE A 10 -7.56 -39.37 -38.35
CA ILE A 10 -7.50 -40.30 -37.21
C ILE A 10 -8.41 -39.80 -36.09
N ILE A 11 -9.44 -40.61 -35.79
CA ILE A 11 -10.35 -40.44 -34.64
C ILE A 11 -9.94 -41.45 -33.56
N ASP A 12 -9.46 -40.94 -32.43
CA ASP A 12 -9.27 -41.73 -31.22
C ASP A 12 -10.60 -41.78 -30.43
N PHE A 13 -11.37 -42.85 -30.66
CA PHE A 13 -12.66 -43.08 -30.01
C PHE A 13 -12.57 -43.22 -28.48
N ASN A 14 -11.38 -43.47 -27.92
CA ASN A 14 -11.18 -43.56 -26.47
C ASN A 14 -10.83 -42.20 -25.85
N ALA A 15 -10.32 -41.25 -26.65
CA ALA A 15 -9.93 -39.91 -26.20
C ALA A 15 -10.92 -38.80 -26.59
N THR A 16 -11.86 -39.07 -27.52
CA THR A 16 -12.88 -38.12 -27.94
C THR A 16 -14.11 -38.12 -27.02
N THR A 17 -14.61 -36.92 -26.73
CA THR A 17 -15.88 -36.72 -25.99
C THR A 17 -17.07 -36.48 -26.94
N ALA A 18 -16.83 -36.49 -28.25
CA ALA A 18 -17.85 -36.33 -29.27
C ALA A 18 -18.47 -37.68 -29.66
N HIS A 19 -19.78 -37.70 -29.82
CA HIS A 19 -20.52 -38.74 -30.54
C HIS A 19 -20.36 -38.54 -32.05
N ILE A 20 -19.57 -39.41 -32.68
CA ILE A 20 -19.29 -39.36 -34.11
C ILE A 20 -20.13 -40.43 -34.81
N ASN A 21 -21.13 -39.99 -35.59
CA ASN A 21 -21.93 -40.85 -36.44
C ASN A 21 -21.31 -40.85 -37.85
N LEU A 22 -20.67 -41.97 -38.19
CA LEU A 22 -19.97 -42.16 -39.46
C LEU A 22 -20.93 -42.38 -40.65
N GLU A 23 -22.15 -42.87 -40.41
CA GLU A 23 -23.15 -43.10 -41.48
C GLU A 23 -23.77 -41.77 -41.95
N ASP A 24 -24.07 -40.88 -41.01
CA ASP A 24 -24.68 -39.56 -41.30
C ASP A 24 -23.64 -38.43 -41.47
N GLN A 25 -22.34 -38.75 -41.41
CA GLN A 25 -21.24 -37.78 -41.39
C GLN A 25 -21.43 -36.64 -40.38
N CYS A 26 -22.00 -36.96 -39.22
CA CYS A 26 -22.38 -35.99 -38.21
C CYS A 26 -21.53 -36.16 -36.95
N ILE A 27 -20.94 -35.07 -36.48
CA ILE A 27 -20.27 -34.99 -35.18
C ILE A 27 -21.22 -34.26 -34.25
N SER A 28 -21.67 -34.93 -33.20
CA SER A 28 -22.52 -34.37 -32.15
C SER A 28 -21.88 -34.61 -30.79
N GLY A 29 -22.16 -33.79 -29.79
CA GLY A 29 -21.58 -33.95 -28.47
C GLY A 29 -21.77 -32.69 -27.64
N PHE A 30 -21.61 -32.82 -26.32
CA PHE A 30 -21.51 -31.63 -25.48
C PHE A 30 -20.10 -31.07 -25.66
N PRO A 31 -19.92 -29.79 -26.06
CA PRO A 31 -18.61 -29.19 -26.03
C PRO A 31 -18.06 -29.32 -24.60
N ALA A 32 -16.79 -29.74 -24.48
CA ALA A 32 -16.12 -29.68 -23.19
C ALA A 32 -16.33 -28.26 -22.63
N LYS A 33 -16.84 -28.14 -21.40
CA LYS A 33 -16.94 -26.84 -20.72
C LYS A 33 -15.51 -26.34 -20.48
N VAL A 34 -14.90 -25.71 -21.47
CA VAL A 34 -13.58 -25.09 -21.32
C VAL A 34 -13.83 -23.73 -20.71
N GLY A 35 -13.70 -23.59 -19.39
CA GLY A 35 -13.76 -22.27 -18.76
C GLY A 35 -12.59 -21.40 -19.23
N ARG A 36 -12.80 -20.09 -19.35
CA ARG A 36 -11.74 -19.13 -19.69
C ARG A 36 -11.16 -18.54 -18.41
N PHE A 37 -9.84 -18.42 -18.34
CA PHE A 37 -9.20 -17.66 -17.27
C PHE A 37 -9.24 -16.15 -17.57
N THR A 38 -9.63 -15.37 -16.57
CA THR A 38 -9.47 -13.91 -16.53
C THR A 38 -8.86 -13.52 -15.19
N SER A 39 -8.30 -12.32 -15.08
CA SER A 39 -7.56 -11.89 -13.89
C SER A 39 -7.95 -10.50 -13.43
N VAL A 40 -8.02 -10.32 -12.11
CA VAL A 40 -8.16 -9.03 -11.43
C VAL A 40 -6.82 -8.67 -10.82
N TYR A 41 -6.38 -7.43 -11.04
CA TYR A 41 -5.05 -6.97 -10.64
C TYR A 41 -5.14 -5.82 -9.62
N TRP A 42 -4.33 -5.92 -8.56
CA TRP A 42 -3.97 -4.82 -7.68
C TRP A 42 -2.45 -4.67 -7.73
N ARG A 43 -1.94 -3.65 -8.43
CA ARG A 43 -0.50 -3.53 -8.77
C ARG A 43 -0.01 -2.09 -8.91
N ASP A 44 -0.84 -1.12 -8.56
CA ASP A 44 -0.53 0.29 -8.71
C ASP A 44 -1.07 1.10 -7.52
N GLN A 45 -0.64 2.35 -7.44
CA GLN A 45 -1.00 3.24 -6.33
C GLN A 45 -2.53 3.36 -6.18
N THR A 46 -3.25 3.47 -7.29
CA THR A 46 -4.70 3.65 -7.30
C THR A 46 -5.43 2.41 -6.80
N SER A 47 -5.08 1.23 -7.31
CA SER A 47 -5.68 -0.05 -6.90
C SER A 47 -5.39 -0.38 -5.44
N PHE A 48 -4.19 -0.06 -4.92
CA PHE A 48 -3.89 -0.21 -3.50
C PHE A 48 -4.56 0.85 -2.61
N TYR A 49 -4.69 2.10 -3.06
CA TYR A 49 -5.46 3.10 -2.32
C TYR A 49 -6.94 2.75 -2.24
N ASN A 50 -7.50 2.14 -3.27
CA ASN A 50 -8.90 1.73 -3.33
C ASN A 50 -9.16 0.39 -2.60
N ALA A 51 -8.18 -0.15 -1.88
CA ALA A 51 -8.40 -1.30 -0.99
C ALA A 51 -9.54 -1.02 0.01
N TYR A 52 -10.35 -2.05 0.26
CA TYR A 52 -11.51 -1.98 1.15
C TYR A 52 -11.14 -1.56 2.57
N LEU A 53 -10.00 -2.07 3.07
CA LEU A 53 -9.49 -1.72 4.39
C LEU A 53 -7.97 -1.63 4.33
N LYS A 54 -7.43 -0.64 5.04
CA LYS A 54 -6.00 -0.45 5.32
C LYS A 54 -5.89 -0.19 6.82
N ASP A 55 -5.10 -0.99 7.51
CA ASP A 55 -4.82 -0.85 8.93
C ASP A 55 -3.30 -0.95 9.14
N LYS A 56 -2.69 0.11 9.68
CA LYS A 56 -1.23 0.21 9.91
C LYS A 56 -0.39 -0.14 8.68
N VAL A 57 -0.84 0.27 7.50
CA VAL A 57 -0.11 0.13 6.24
C VAL A 57 -0.05 1.46 5.51
N VAL A 58 1.05 1.67 4.79
CA VAL A 58 1.23 2.82 3.91
C VAL A 58 1.30 2.35 2.46
N VAL A 59 0.63 3.09 1.57
CA VAL A 59 0.70 2.89 0.12
C VAL A 59 1.57 3.99 -0.47
N SER A 60 2.71 3.63 -1.05
CA SER A 60 3.64 4.60 -1.66
C SER A 60 4.36 3.97 -2.85
N GLY A 61 4.53 4.75 -3.92
CA GLY A 61 5.24 4.32 -5.13
C GLY A 61 4.62 3.10 -5.82
N GLY A 62 3.32 2.85 -5.63
CA GLY A 62 2.64 1.67 -6.15
C GLY A 62 2.93 0.38 -5.38
N THR A 63 3.36 0.47 -4.11
CA THR A 63 3.60 -0.67 -3.23
C THR A 63 2.94 -0.47 -1.88
N VAL A 64 2.80 -1.54 -1.10
CA VAL A 64 2.24 -1.52 0.26
C VAL A 64 3.29 -2.00 1.26
N SER A 65 3.49 -1.24 2.33
CA SER A 65 4.37 -1.58 3.44
C SER A 65 3.72 -1.23 4.78
N ILE A 66 4.34 -1.63 5.89
CA ILE A 66 3.82 -1.34 7.23
C ILE A 66 4.06 0.14 7.57
N GLU A 67 3.06 0.77 8.18
CA GLU A 67 3.13 2.16 8.62
C GLU A 67 4.17 2.36 9.73
N ARG A 68 4.78 3.55 9.76
CA ARG A 68 5.79 3.94 10.73
C ARG A 68 5.21 5.00 11.67
N THR A 69 4.79 4.58 12.87
CA THR A 69 4.11 5.48 13.83
C THR A 69 4.55 5.28 15.27
N GLY A 70 5.40 4.29 15.56
CA GLY A 70 5.84 4.02 16.94
C GLY A 70 6.99 4.94 17.37
N SER A 71 7.16 5.06 18.69
CA SER A 71 8.33 5.65 19.32
C SER A 71 8.82 4.78 20.47
N ASN A 72 10.13 4.65 20.63
CA ASN A 72 10.74 4.08 21.83
C ASN A 72 11.31 5.23 22.66
N ILE A 73 11.10 5.23 23.97
CA ILE A 73 11.58 6.29 24.88
C ILE A 73 12.20 5.61 26.09
N ASP A 74 13.45 5.95 26.39
CA ASP A 74 14.12 5.59 27.64
C ASP A 74 14.42 6.86 28.44
N VAL A 75 13.77 6.99 29.60
CA VAL A 75 13.88 8.17 30.46
C VAL A 75 15.16 8.06 31.28
N ILE A 76 16.00 9.09 31.17
CA ILE A 76 17.23 9.23 31.95
C ILE A 76 16.92 9.89 33.30
N GLU A 77 16.15 10.98 33.28
CA GLU A 77 15.74 11.73 34.47
C GLU A 77 14.48 12.55 34.15
N ASP A 78 13.44 12.41 34.97
CA ASP A 78 12.19 13.17 34.91
C ASP A 78 11.97 14.08 36.13
N PHE A 79 12.92 14.08 37.07
CA PHE A 79 12.92 14.90 38.28
C PHE A 79 11.71 14.69 39.21
N GLU A 80 11.03 13.54 39.12
CA GLU A 80 9.88 13.19 39.98
C GLU A 80 10.34 12.81 41.40
N VAL A 81 10.58 13.82 42.23
CA VAL A 81 10.93 13.65 43.65
C VAL A 81 9.73 13.81 44.61
N ASN A 82 9.90 13.43 45.87
CA ASN A 82 8.82 13.47 46.86
C ASN A 82 8.53 14.88 47.44
N SER A 83 9.42 15.86 47.23
CA SER A 83 9.29 17.22 47.78
C SER A 83 10.12 18.24 47.02
N CYS A 84 9.70 19.50 47.02
CA CYS A 84 10.46 20.63 46.46
C CYS A 84 11.78 20.87 47.21
N ASN A 85 12.81 21.31 46.48
CA ASN A 85 14.19 21.51 46.96
C ASN A 85 14.83 20.26 47.56
N ALA A 86 14.35 19.07 47.22
CA ALA A 86 15.04 17.83 47.50
C ALA A 86 16.26 17.66 46.57
N ASP A 87 17.31 17.06 47.10
CA ASP A 87 18.48 16.63 46.33
C ASP A 87 18.06 15.63 45.24
N ILE A 88 18.59 15.84 44.04
CA ILE A 88 18.41 14.93 42.90
C ILE A 88 19.65 14.05 42.79
N ASP A 89 19.47 12.80 42.38
CA ASP A 89 20.52 11.79 42.25
C ASP A 89 21.49 12.08 41.09
N PHE A 90 22.25 13.18 41.19
CA PHE A 90 23.44 13.49 40.39
C PHE A 90 24.64 13.54 41.35
N GLN A 91 25.67 12.76 41.07
CA GLN A 91 26.95 12.84 41.76
C GLN A 91 27.72 14.07 41.29
N LYS A 92 28.21 14.88 42.23
CA LYS A 92 28.94 16.11 41.96
C LYS A 92 30.44 15.88 42.12
N GLU A 93 31.22 16.30 41.15
CA GLU A 93 32.68 16.38 41.25
C GLU A 93 33.14 17.84 41.05
N ILE A 94 34.10 18.31 41.87
CA ILE A 94 34.63 19.67 41.82
C ILE A 94 36.14 19.63 41.65
N VAL A 95 36.66 20.47 40.76
CA VAL A 95 38.09 20.76 40.66
C VAL A 95 38.37 22.15 41.31
N LEU A 96 38.43 22.19 42.67
CA LEU A 96 38.72 23.24 43.72
C LEU A 96 38.92 24.75 43.32
N ARG A 97 38.42 25.79 44.06
CA ARG A 97 38.39 26.15 45.52
C ARG A 97 37.10 26.93 45.93
N ASN A 98 36.55 26.65 47.12
CA ASN A 98 35.28 27.17 47.73
C ASN A 98 34.00 26.58 47.12
N ASP A 99 32.92 26.47 47.91
CA ASP A 99 31.98 25.33 47.83
C ASP A 99 30.50 25.74 47.82
N HIS A 100 29.81 25.87 46.66
CA HIS A 100 28.33 25.73 46.59
C HIS A 100 27.71 25.27 45.24
N ALA A 101 28.33 24.37 44.46
CA ALA A 101 27.58 23.74 43.35
C ALA A 101 26.48 22.78 43.88
N GLN A 102 25.26 22.83 43.35
CA GLN A 102 24.12 22.01 43.81
C GLN A 102 23.14 21.68 42.68
N VAL A 103 22.47 20.53 42.79
CA VAL A 103 21.34 20.14 41.94
C VAL A 103 20.15 19.84 42.84
N ILE A 104 19.15 20.72 42.81
CA ILE A 104 17.94 20.60 43.63
C ILE A 104 16.70 20.58 42.75
N SER A 105 15.66 19.90 43.20
CA SER A 105 14.35 19.94 42.54
C SER A 105 13.68 21.32 42.71
N GLN A 106 13.21 21.90 41.62
CA GLN A 106 12.57 23.22 41.60
C GLN A 106 11.08 23.05 41.31
N CYS A 107 10.22 23.69 42.12
CA CYS A 107 8.77 23.51 42.05
C CYS A 107 7.98 24.73 41.52
N GLY A 108 8.65 25.83 41.19
CA GLY A 108 8.02 27.03 40.66
C GLY A 108 7.20 26.72 39.41
N ASP A 109 5.97 27.23 39.31
CA ASP A 109 5.10 26.93 38.17
C ASP A 109 5.65 27.45 36.84
N SER A 110 6.51 28.47 36.87
CA SER A 110 7.26 28.97 35.71
C SER A 110 8.59 28.25 35.48
N ASP A 111 8.96 27.28 36.32
CA ASP A 111 10.27 26.65 36.36
C ASP A 111 10.19 25.15 36.05
N LYS A 112 9.12 24.71 35.41
CA LYS A 112 8.91 23.31 34.96
C LYS A 112 8.06 23.28 33.69
N ILE A 113 8.09 22.19 32.94
CA ILE A 113 7.24 22.04 31.74
C ILE A 113 5.94 21.29 32.06
N GLN A 114 6.06 20.03 32.48
CA GLN A 114 4.92 19.11 32.65
C GLN A 114 5.06 18.20 33.88
N SER A 115 6.28 17.93 34.33
CA SER A 115 6.63 17.20 35.54
C SER A 115 6.28 18.01 36.80
N LYS A 116 6.30 17.37 37.97
CA LYS A 116 6.10 18.06 39.25
C LYS A 116 7.24 19.02 39.58
N TYR A 117 8.45 18.74 39.10
CA TYR A 117 9.66 19.49 39.38
C TYR A 117 10.60 19.49 38.18
N SER A 118 11.51 20.47 38.10
CA SER A 118 12.69 20.42 37.24
C SER A 118 13.97 20.32 38.08
N GLY A 119 15.11 19.97 37.48
CA GLY A 119 16.41 20.07 38.14
C GLY A 119 16.97 21.49 38.03
N LYS A 120 17.22 22.17 39.15
CA LYS A 120 17.97 23.42 39.20
C LYS A 120 19.43 23.14 39.51
N PHE A 121 20.27 23.40 38.52
CA PHE A 121 21.72 23.29 38.60
C PHE A 121 22.25 24.67 38.95
N THR A 122 22.96 24.77 40.08
CA THR A 122 23.62 25.99 40.53
C THR A 122 25.12 25.74 40.64
N ALA A 123 25.92 26.70 40.21
CA ALA A 123 27.36 26.72 40.40
C ALA A 123 27.80 28.12 40.82
N ASP A 124 28.79 28.16 41.71
CA ASP A 124 29.36 29.39 42.27
C ASP A 124 30.58 29.86 41.49
N THR A 125 30.96 31.13 41.69
CA THR A 125 32.15 31.78 41.13
C THR A 125 33.45 30.96 41.31
N ASP A 126 34.29 30.96 40.27
CA ASP A 126 35.67 30.43 40.22
C ASP A 126 35.80 28.89 40.19
N LEU A 127 34.84 28.17 39.60
CA LEU A 127 34.83 26.71 39.60
C LEU A 127 34.45 26.12 38.24
N ARG A 128 35.01 24.95 37.93
CA ARG A 128 34.45 24.01 36.95
C ARG A 128 33.44 23.11 37.66
N ALA A 129 32.17 23.19 37.30
CA ALA A 129 31.14 22.32 37.86
C ALA A 129 30.92 21.08 36.97
N ILE A 130 30.96 19.89 37.57
CA ILE A 130 30.71 18.61 36.90
C ILE A 130 29.58 17.90 37.64
N PHE A 131 28.49 17.62 36.93
CA PHE A 131 27.30 16.93 37.42
C PHE A 131 27.14 15.61 36.67
N THR A 132 27.28 14.50 37.39
CA THR A 132 27.31 13.15 36.81
C THR A 132 26.10 12.34 37.28
N LYS A 133 25.25 11.93 36.35
CA LYS A 133 24.21 10.92 36.59
C LYS A 133 24.77 9.54 36.27
N ASN A 134 24.67 8.63 37.23
CA ASN A 134 25.00 7.23 36.99
C ASN A 134 23.82 6.54 36.29
N LEU A 135 24.07 5.90 35.15
CA LEU A 135 23.06 5.24 34.34
C LEU A 135 23.08 3.73 34.48
N LYS A 136 24.01 3.18 35.28
CA LYS A 136 24.10 1.73 35.42
C LYS A 136 22.85 1.19 36.11
N VAL A 137 22.29 0.16 35.52
CA VAL A 137 21.14 -0.56 36.03
C VAL A 137 21.59 -1.94 36.47
N VAL A 138 20.87 -2.55 37.41
CA VAL A 138 21.04 -3.96 37.78
C VAL A 138 19.93 -4.74 37.10
N PRO A 139 20.22 -5.52 36.04
CA PRO A 139 19.20 -6.31 35.35
C PRO A 139 18.53 -7.29 36.31
N SER A 140 17.24 -7.54 36.14
CA SER A 140 16.51 -8.50 36.96
C SER A 140 17.17 -9.88 36.89
N GLY A 141 17.64 -10.38 38.04
CA GLY A 141 18.32 -11.68 38.14
C GLY A 141 19.85 -11.64 37.95
N SER A 142 20.45 -10.46 37.81
CA SER A 142 21.90 -10.26 37.78
C SER A 142 22.38 -9.58 39.08
N GLU A 143 23.58 -9.94 39.54
CA GLU A 143 24.31 -9.18 40.59
C GLU A 143 25.21 -8.09 39.99
N GLN A 144 25.43 -8.13 38.68
CA GLN A 144 26.29 -7.20 37.96
C GLN A 144 25.49 -6.04 37.39
N SER A 145 25.97 -4.83 37.65
CA SER A 145 25.43 -3.60 37.09
C SER A 145 26.00 -3.36 35.69
N VAL A 146 25.15 -3.02 34.73
CA VAL A 146 25.51 -2.78 33.32
C VAL A 146 25.04 -1.39 32.91
N GLY A 147 25.74 -0.77 31.95
CA GLY A 147 25.28 0.47 31.33
C GLY A 147 24.03 0.26 30.48
N ARG A 148 23.45 1.36 30.02
CA ARG A 148 22.31 1.35 29.10
C ARG A 148 22.80 1.15 27.66
N ASP A 149 22.06 0.35 26.90
CA ASP A 149 22.32 0.13 25.47
C ASP A 149 21.47 1.11 24.65
N TRP A 150 22.15 2.07 24.01
CA TRP A 150 21.59 3.03 23.06
C TRP A 150 22.06 2.79 21.63
N SER A 151 22.70 1.64 21.35
CA SER A 151 23.34 1.38 20.08
C SER A 151 22.33 1.17 18.94
N SER A 152 21.24 0.46 19.21
CA SER A 152 20.29 0.02 18.17
C SER A 152 18.90 0.59 18.28
N ASP A 153 18.47 1.14 19.43
CA ASP A 153 17.05 1.38 19.73
C ASP A 153 16.67 2.87 19.81
N PHE A 154 17.67 3.76 19.82
CA PHE A 154 17.48 5.21 19.95
C PHE A 154 18.31 6.00 18.93
N ASP A 155 17.72 7.12 18.47
CA ASP A 155 18.31 8.00 17.45
C ASP A 155 18.49 9.43 17.96
N GLU A 156 17.76 9.84 18.99
CA GLU A 156 17.78 11.20 19.53
C GLU A 156 17.98 11.15 21.04
N LEU A 157 18.82 12.05 21.58
CA LEU A 157 18.82 12.43 22.98
C LEU A 157 18.11 13.79 23.10
N VAL A 158 17.13 13.87 23.98
CA VAL A 158 16.29 15.05 24.18
C VAL A 158 16.37 15.49 25.62
N LEU A 159 16.52 16.79 25.82
CA LEU A 159 16.50 17.43 27.13
C LEU A 159 15.98 18.86 26.99
N TRP A 160 15.31 19.36 28.00
CA TRP A 160 14.77 20.71 28.00
C TRP A 160 15.57 21.59 28.94
N VAL A 161 16.04 22.74 28.45
CA VAL A 161 16.89 23.65 29.23
C VAL A 161 16.23 25.01 29.40
N LYS A 162 16.45 25.65 30.54
CA LYS A 162 16.09 27.05 30.76
C LYS A 162 17.21 27.79 31.50
N THR A 163 17.59 28.94 30.98
CA THR A 163 18.57 29.83 31.61
C THR A 163 17.89 30.68 32.67
N VAL A 164 18.49 30.77 33.87
CA VAL A 164 17.99 31.63 34.96
C VAL A 164 18.70 32.99 34.96
N ASN A 165 20.00 32.99 34.64
CA ASN A 165 20.84 34.18 34.55
C ASN A 165 20.99 34.60 33.07
N ASN A 166 21.14 35.90 32.81
CA ASN A 166 21.36 36.43 31.46
C ASN A 166 22.84 36.49 31.06
N SER A 167 23.75 36.27 32.02
CA SER A 167 25.17 36.16 31.73
C SER A 167 25.71 34.92 32.43
N HIS A 168 26.37 34.08 31.65
CA HIS A 168 26.89 32.80 32.09
C HIS A 168 27.79 32.16 31.04
N GLU A 169 28.70 31.31 31.50
CA GLU A 169 29.51 30.45 30.63
C GLU A 169 28.66 29.40 29.91
N ALA A 170 29.22 28.79 28.86
CA ALA A 170 28.57 27.70 28.16
C ALA A 170 28.40 26.45 29.06
N VAL A 171 27.26 25.77 28.88
CA VAL A 171 26.95 24.47 29.50
C VAL A 171 27.13 23.39 28.46
N TYR A 172 27.83 22.34 28.84
CA TYR A 172 28.16 21.22 27.96
C TYR A 172 27.64 19.90 28.50
N PHE A 173 27.51 18.95 27.58
CA PHE A 173 27.17 17.56 27.83
C PHE A 173 28.21 16.62 27.23
N TYR A 174 28.48 15.51 27.91
CA TYR A 174 29.01 14.30 27.30
C TYR A 174 28.46 13.06 27.99
N ALA A 175 28.46 11.93 27.28
CA ALA A 175 28.20 10.62 27.86
C ALA A 175 29.48 9.77 27.93
N ILE A 176 29.52 8.82 28.85
CA ILE A 176 30.62 7.85 28.95
C ILE A 176 30.10 6.48 28.53
N ASN A 177 30.72 5.89 27.51
CA ASN A 177 30.48 4.51 27.11
C ASN A 177 31.63 3.63 27.62
N GLY A 178 31.39 2.90 28.70
CA GLY A 178 32.41 2.08 29.36
C GLY A 178 32.25 2.02 30.87
N ASP A 179 32.83 1.01 31.50
CA ASP A 179 32.72 0.79 32.93
C ASP A 179 33.83 1.55 33.68
N TYR A 180 33.55 2.80 34.04
CA TYR A 180 34.47 3.66 34.78
C TYR A 180 33.88 4.08 36.12
N SER A 181 34.73 4.14 37.15
CA SER A 181 34.38 4.75 38.43
C SER A 181 34.45 6.28 38.33
N ALA A 182 33.76 7.00 39.23
CA ALA A 182 33.68 8.47 39.20
C ALA A 182 35.06 9.18 39.26
N ASN A 183 36.07 8.54 39.86
CA ASN A 183 37.41 9.13 40.03
C ASN A 183 38.44 8.57 39.04
N GLU A 184 38.02 7.76 38.07
CA GLU A 184 38.91 7.16 37.09
C GLU A 184 39.04 8.06 35.86
N ALA A 185 40.27 8.21 35.37
CA ALA A 185 40.50 8.96 34.15
C ALA A 185 39.83 8.26 32.97
N VAL A 186 38.73 8.81 32.48
CA VAL A 186 38.02 8.28 31.32
C VAL A 186 38.84 8.57 30.06
N PRO A 187 39.22 7.56 29.27
CA PRO A 187 39.88 7.78 28.00
C PRO A 187 38.99 8.63 27.08
N ALA A 188 39.58 9.60 26.38
CA ALA A 188 38.85 10.42 25.41
C ALA A 188 38.11 9.59 24.33
N THR A 189 38.54 8.34 24.11
CA THR A 189 37.89 7.40 23.18
C THR A 189 36.53 6.88 23.67
N ASP A 190 36.25 7.01 24.97
CA ASP A 190 35.03 6.50 25.60
C ASP A 190 34.10 7.65 26.04
N MET A 191 34.52 8.89 25.79
CA MET A 191 33.71 10.09 25.94
C MET A 191 32.99 10.40 24.63
N LEU A 192 31.66 10.46 24.70
CA LEU A 192 30.76 10.84 23.61
C LEU A 192 30.39 12.31 23.77
N GLY A 193 31.29 13.20 23.33
CA GLY A 193 31.18 14.65 23.52
C GLY A 193 32.52 15.39 23.44
N PRO A 194 32.56 16.70 23.74
CA PRO A 194 31.47 17.49 24.33
C PRO A 194 30.47 18.06 23.31
N PHE A 195 29.26 18.35 23.78
CA PHE A 195 28.18 19.05 23.08
C PHE A 195 27.75 20.27 23.87
N VAL A 196 27.51 21.39 23.19
CA VAL A 196 26.97 22.59 23.84
C VAL A 196 25.47 22.39 24.06
N LEU A 197 25.03 22.38 25.33
CA LEU A 197 23.62 22.39 25.70
C LEU A 197 23.07 23.81 25.74
N ILE A 198 23.85 24.73 26.32
CA ILE A 198 23.50 26.14 26.44
C ILE A 198 24.74 26.96 26.05
N PRO A 199 24.71 27.75 24.97
CA PRO A 199 25.83 28.64 24.62
C PRO A 199 26.06 29.73 25.68
N GLU A 200 27.25 30.32 25.68
CA GLU A 200 27.58 31.48 26.54
C GLU A 200 26.60 32.64 26.33
N ASP A 201 26.17 33.26 27.43
CA ASP A 201 25.22 34.38 27.48
C ASP A 201 23.90 34.17 26.70
N TYR A 202 23.54 32.91 26.44
CA TYR A 202 22.32 32.57 25.73
C TYR A 202 21.10 32.74 26.64
N VAL A 203 19.99 33.26 26.13
CA VAL A 203 18.72 33.34 26.86
C VAL A 203 17.72 32.43 26.19
N THR A 204 17.31 31.37 26.88
CA THR A 204 16.33 30.41 26.33
C THR A 204 14.98 31.08 26.11
N THR A 205 14.38 30.80 24.96
CA THR A 205 13.05 31.29 24.63
C THR A 205 12.23 30.17 24.00
N ASN A 206 10.92 30.15 24.25
CA ASN A 206 10.02 29.21 23.60
C ASN A 206 8.81 29.95 23.02
N ALA A 207 8.46 29.66 21.77
CA ALA A 207 7.28 30.22 21.12
C ALA A 207 5.97 29.74 21.79
N ASP A 208 5.99 28.54 22.38
CA ASP A 208 4.91 28.03 23.19
C ASP A 208 5.02 28.56 24.62
N THR A 209 4.14 29.49 24.97
CA THR A 209 4.08 30.09 26.31
C THR A 209 3.75 29.11 27.42
N THR A 210 3.25 27.91 27.08
CA THR A 210 2.98 26.85 28.07
C THR A 210 4.24 26.10 28.50
N MET A 211 5.34 26.26 27.75
CA MET A 211 6.63 25.62 28.04
C MET A 211 7.55 26.49 28.90
N ASN A 212 7.04 27.60 29.47
CA ASN A 212 7.73 28.39 30.50
C ASN A 212 9.16 28.86 30.12
N ASN A 213 9.41 29.14 28.84
CA ASN A 213 10.72 29.50 28.28
C ASN A 213 11.80 28.40 28.36
N PHE A 214 11.41 27.14 28.58
CA PHE A 214 12.31 26.03 28.33
C PHE A 214 12.46 25.78 26.83
N GLU A 215 13.67 25.56 26.39
CA GLU A 215 14.00 25.23 25.01
C GLU A 215 14.34 23.74 24.89
N GLU A 216 13.80 23.07 23.87
CA GLU A 216 14.11 21.67 23.58
C GLU A 216 15.46 21.58 22.87
N VAL A 217 16.41 20.86 23.49
CA VAL A 217 17.69 20.52 22.88
C VAL A 217 17.61 19.07 22.41
N VAL A 218 17.78 18.86 21.10
CA VAL A 218 17.78 17.54 20.46
C VAL A 218 19.16 17.25 19.89
N ILE A 219 19.76 16.16 20.32
CA ILE A 219 21.09 15.70 19.88
C ILE A 219 20.90 14.41 19.07
N ASP A 220 21.39 14.40 17.83
CA ASP A 220 21.38 13.22 16.96
C ASP A 220 22.44 12.19 17.43
N LEU A 221 21.96 11.04 17.91
CA LEU A 221 22.81 9.93 18.36
C LEU A 221 23.54 9.25 17.18
N ALA A 222 23.01 9.33 15.95
CA ALA A 222 23.69 8.81 14.77
C ALA A 222 24.92 9.66 14.41
N GLU A 223 24.80 10.99 14.49
CA GLU A 223 25.95 11.89 14.33
C GLU A 223 27.04 11.55 15.36
N LEU A 224 26.63 11.39 16.62
CA LEU A 224 27.47 10.97 17.74
C LEU A 224 28.24 9.67 17.46
N ARG A 225 27.54 8.61 17.08
CA ARG A 225 28.14 7.30 16.74
C ARG A 225 29.17 7.45 15.60
N SER A 226 28.85 8.26 14.59
CA SER A 226 29.72 8.47 13.44
C SER A 226 30.96 9.31 13.75
N ARG A 227 30.80 10.39 14.52
CA ARG A 227 31.86 11.35 14.87
C ARG A 227 32.93 10.71 15.75
N PHE A 228 32.52 9.86 16.68
CA PHE A 228 33.42 9.19 17.61
C PHE A 228 33.77 7.75 17.19
N ASN A 229 33.18 7.25 16.09
CA ASN A 229 33.34 5.88 15.58
C ASN A 229 33.20 4.82 16.68
N LYS A 230 32.13 4.94 17.47
CA LYS A 230 31.88 4.13 18.67
C LYS A 230 30.46 3.61 18.68
N SER A 231 30.32 2.35 19.10
CA SER A 231 29.04 1.80 19.55
C SER A 231 28.55 2.60 20.77
N MET A 232 27.25 2.61 21.03
CA MET A 232 26.65 3.21 22.23
C MET A 232 25.95 2.13 23.07
N ASP A 233 26.62 0.99 23.21
CA ASP A 233 26.09 -0.25 23.79
C ASP A 233 26.22 -0.35 25.32
N ASN A 234 27.05 0.48 25.95
CA ASN A 234 27.28 0.43 27.39
C ASN A 234 27.45 1.83 27.99
N VAL A 235 26.44 2.69 27.80
CA VAL A 235 26.44 4.05 28.34
C VAL A 235 26.22 4.00 29.86
N THR A 236 27.24 4.39 30.64
CA THR A 236 27.23 4.24 32.10
C THR A 236 27.07 5.56 32.85
N GLN A 237 27.41 6.68 32.23
CA GLN A 237 27.33 7.99 32.86
C GLN A 237 26.85 9.05 31.87
N PHE A 238 26.05 9.97 32.39
CA PHE A 238 25.58 11.17 31.72
C PHE A 238 26.12 12.37 32.49
N VAL A 239 26.91 13.22 31.83
CA VAL A 239 27.64 14.31 32.48
C VAL A 239 27.24 15.65 31.88
N ILE A 240 26.75 16.54 32.73
CA ILE A 240 26.60 17.96 32.43
C ILE A 240 27.72 18.71 33.12
N TYR A 241 28.41 19.59 32.41
CA TYR A 241 29.49 20.37 33.00
C TYR A 241 29.55 21.78 32.42
N THR A 242 30.20 22.68 33.15
CA THR A 242 30.56 24.02 32.67
C THR A 242 32.08 24.12 32.56
N ASP A 243 32.59 25.05 31.78
CA ASP A 243 33.99 25.49 31.93
C ASP A 243 34.14 26.36 33.20
N GLU A 244 35.34 26.89 33.47
CA GLU A 244 35.59 27.74 34.65
C GLU A 244 34.66 28.97 34.63
N ILE A 245 33.77 29.07 35.61
CA ILE A 245 32.72 30.10 35.65
C ILE A 245 33.21 31.36 36.36
N SER A 246 33.00 32.52 35.75
CA SER A 246 33.25 33.84 36.34
C SER A 246 31.99 34.48 36.94
N GLY A 247 31.24 33.77 37.79
CA GLY A 247 29.97 34.27 38.33
C GLY A 247 29.11 33.19 38.97
N ASP A 248 28.15 33.59 39.81
CA ASP A 248 27.07 32.69 40.23
C ASP A 248 26.18 32.40 39.02
N PHE A 249 25.99 31.13 38.70
CA PHE A 249 25.24 30.69 37.55
C PHE A 249 24.20 29.63 37.94
N SER A 250 22.99 29.78 37.43
CA SER A 250 21.94 28.77 37.53
C SER A 250 21.25 28.53 36.20
N PHE A 251 20.94 27.26 35.95
CA PHE A 251 20.08 26.83 34.85
C PHE A 251 19.16 25.71 35.34
N LEU A 252 18.06 25.53 34.61
CA LEU A 252 17.11 24.46 34.84
C LEU A 252 17.23 23.44 33.70
N VAL A 253 17.13 22.17 34.05
CA VAL A 253 16.95 21.08 33.09
C VAL A 253 15.69 20.31 33.48
N ASP A 254 14.91 19.92 32.47
CA ASP A 254 13.71 19.11 32.63
C ASP A 254 13.67 18.02 31.55
N ASN A 255 12.98 16.91 31.83
CA ASN A 255 12.75 15.76 30.94
C ASN A 255 13.97 15.34 30.08
N ILE A 256 14.91 14.62 30.69
CA ILE A 256 16.05 14.03 29.98
C ILE A 256 15.68 12.61 29.56
N TYR A 257 15.70 12.33 28.26
CA TYR A 257 15.40 10.99 27.73
C TYR A 257 16.04 10.77 26.36
N VAL A 258 16.25 9.51 25.99
CA VAL A 258 16.57 9.13 24.62
C VAL A 258 15.32 8.60 23.94
N ARG A 259 15.15 8.90 22.66
CA ARG A 259 14.03 8.39 21.85
C ARG A 259 14.45 7.91 20.48
N ARG A 260 13.63 7.03 19.92
CA ARG A 260 13.53 6.82 18.48
C ARG A 260 12.11 7.14 18.05
N THR A 261 11.98 7.87 16.96
CA THR A 261 10.71 8.14 16.29
C THR A 261 10.61 7.30 15.02
N ASN A 262 9.43 7.21 14.41
CA ASN A 262 9.22 6.51 13.13
C ASN A 262 9.50 4.98 13.13
N LEU A 263 9.20 4.31 14.24
CA LEU A 263 9.25 2.84 14.30
C LEU A 263 8.19 2.21 13.40
N VAL A 264 8.58 1.17 12.66
CA VAL A 264 7.65 0.32 11.92
C VAL A 264 6.73 -0.38 12.91
N SER A 265 5.41 -0.33 12.68
CA SER A 265 4.47 -1.10 13.49
C SER A 265 4.79 -2.61 13.39
N PRO A 266 4.52 -3.43 14.42
CA PRO A 266 4.82 -4.87 14.36
C PRO A 266 4.08 -5.61 13.24
N SER A 267 2.91 -5.10 12.84
CA SER A 267 2.11 -5.62 11.74
C SER A 267 1.20 -4.56 11.12
N GLY A 268 0.79 -4.85 9.88
CA GLY A 268 -0.19 -4.08 9.12
C GLY A 268 -1.03 -4.99 8.24
N THR A 269 -2.25 -4.58 7.91
CA THR A 269 -3.18 -5.37 7.08
C THR A 269 -3.79 -4.51 5.98
N ILE A 270 -3.92 -5.09 4.78
CA ILE A 270 -4.68 -4.52 3.68
C ILE A 270 -5.68 -5.56 3.15
N ARG A 271 -6.91 -5.14 2.85
CA ARG A 271 -7.96 -6.02 2.32
C ARG A 271 -8.51 -5.52 1.00
N PHE A 272 -8.70 -6.43 0.06
CA PHE A 272 -9.29 -6.19 -1.24
C PHE A 272 -10.60 -6.95 -1.37
N ARG A 273 -11.55 -6.37 -2.11
CA ARG A 273 -12.79 -7.03 -2.48
C ARG A 273 -12.97 -7.04 -3.98
N TYR A 274 -13.58 -8.10 -4.47
CA TYR A 274 -14.06 -8.18 -5.84
C TYR A 274 -15.41 -8.89 -5.85
N SER A 275 -16.33 -8.36 -6.64
CA SER A 275 -17.68 -8.87 -6.80
C SER A 275 -17.99 -9.08 -8.27
N SER A 276 -18.62 -10.20 -8.58
CA SER A 276 -19.12 -10.59 -9.89
C SER A 276 -20.63 -10.73 -9.81
N GLU A 277 -21.34 -10.27 -10.85
CA GLU A 277 -22.79 -10.44 -10.95
C GLU A 277 -23.19 -11.90 -11.22
N ALA A 278 -22.28 -12.69 -11.78
CA ALA A 278 -22.43 -14.12 -12.01
C ALA A 278 -21.62 -14.93 -11.01
N ASN A 279 -22.11 -16.13 -10.68
CA ASN A 279 -21.34 -17.10 -9.93
C ASN A 279 -20.16 -17.60 -10.79
N ILE A 280 -18.95 -17.44 -10.28
CA ILE A 280 -17.69 -17.78 -10.96
C ILE A 280 -16.80 -18.59 -10.02
N THR A 281 -15.83 -19.29 -10.57
CA THR A 281 -14.82 -19.98 -9.75
C THR A 281 -13.64 -19.04 -9.52
N PHE A 282 -13.42 -18.64 -8.27
CA PHE A 282 -12.18 -18.01 -7.85
C PHE A 282 -11.09 -19.09 -7.80
N HIS A 283 -10.13 -19.04 -8.72
CA HIS A 283 -9.28 -20.20 -9.01
C HIS A 283 -7.97 -20.19 -8.23
N SER A 284 -7.17 -19.14 -8.40
CA SER A 284 -5.81 -19.06 -7.84
C SER A 284 -5.42 -17.61 -7.56
N ILE A 285 -4.48 -17.43 -6.64
CA ILE A 285 -3.92 -16.12 -6.30
C ILE A 285 -2.43 -16.10 -6.60
N PHE A 286 -1.96 -15.04 -7.24
CA PHE A 286 -0.55 -14.74 -7.38
C PHE A 286 -0.28 -13.42 -6.68
N TYR A 287 0.87 -13.30 -6.06
CA TYR A 287 1.34 -12.05 -5.52
C TYR A 287 2.85 -11.95 -5.65
N ASP A 288 3.33 -10.72 -5.78
CA ASP A 288 4.74 -10.38 -5.76
C ASP A 288 5.04 -9.54 -4.52
N ALA A 289 6.09 -9.93 -3.80
CA ALA A 289 6.46 -9.30 -2.55
C ALA A 289 7.96 -9.47 -2.23
N ILE A 290 8.50 -8.48 -1.53
CA ILE A 290 9.84 -8.49 -0.96
C ILE A 290 9.70 -8.72 0.55
N THR A 291 10.27 -9.82 1.03
CA THR A 291 10.29 -10.18 2.46
C THR A 291 11.73 -10.23 2.96
N PRO A 292 12.30 -9.10 3.43
CA PRO A 292 13.60 -9.11 4.08
C PRO A 292 13.64 -10.03 5.31
N ALA A 293 14.84 -10.35 5.80
CA ALA A 293 15.00 -11.16 7.01
C ALA A 293 14.25 -10.53 8.22
N GLY A 294 13.56 -11.36 9.00
CA GLY A 294 12.74 -10.90 10.13
C GLY A 294 11.37 -10.34 9.75
N THR A 295 10.96 -10.45 8.48
CA THR A 295 9.63 -10.04 8.01
C THR A 295 8.83 -11.21 7.44
N SER A 296 7.51 -11.04 7.35
CA SER A 296 6.63 -12.03 6.72
C SER A 296 5.42 -11.38 6.05
N ILE A 297 4.89 -12.07 5.04
CA ILE A 297 3.61 -11.77 4.41
C ILE A 297 2.73 -13.02 4.45
N SER A 298 1.47 -12.85 4.83
CA SER A 298 0.44 -13.88 4.74
C SER A 298 -0.72 -13.37 3.89
N VAL A 299 -1.12 -14.16 2.90
CA VAL A 299 -2.27 -13.87 2.03
C VAL A 299 -3.36 -14.89 2.31
N ARG A 300 -4.56 -14.44 2.66
CA ARG A 300 -5.72 -15.29 2.92
C ARG A 300 -6.91 -14.78 2.14
N ILE A 301 -7.85 -15.67 1.86
CA ILE A 301 -9.06 -15.31 1.13
C ILE A 301 -10.30 -15.87 1.81
N LYS A 302 -11.45 -15.30 1.48
CA LYS A 302 -12.75 -15.91 1.72
C LYS A 302 -13.68 -15.56 0.58
N VAL A 303 -14.55 -16.50 0.24
CA VAL A 303 -15.49 -16.40 -0.88
C VAL A 303 -16.91 -16.57 -0.37
N SER A 304 -17.87 -15.88 -0.95
CA SER A 304 -19.28 -16.02 -0.64
C SER A 304 -20.18 -15.76 -1.85
N ASN A 305 -21.47 -16.05 -1.70
CA ASN A 305 -22.51 -15.80 -2.71
C ASN A 305 -23.21 -14.44 -2.53
N SER A 306 -22.70 -13.59 -1.64
CA SER A 306 -23.06 -12.17 -1.55
C SER A 306 -22.03 -11.43 -0.70
N GLU A 307 -21.84 -10.14 -0.95
CA GLU A 307 -20.95 -9.28 -0.15
C GLU A 307 -21.31 -9.31 1.35
N ASN A 308 -22.60 -9.25 1.69
CA ASN A 308 -23.08 -9.25 3.07
C ASN A 308 -22.66 -10.49 3.87
N LEU A 309 -22.51 -11.63 3.18
CA LEU A 309 -22.14 -12.90 3.79
C LEU A 309 -20.62 -13.05 3.97
N LEU A 310 -19.79 -12.23 3.31
CA LEU A 310 -18.33 -12.24 3.53
C LEU A 310 -17.96 -11.96 4.99
N SER A 311 -18.77 -11.21 5.73
CA SER A 311 -18.55 -10.96 7.16
C SER A 311 -18.67 -12.22 8.04
N ARG A 312 -19.39 -13.24 7.55
CA ARG A 312 -19.66 -14.50 8.26
C ARG A 312 -18.83 -15.67 7.73
N THR A 313 -18.21 -15.53 6.56
CA THR A 313 -17.31 -16.54 5.99
C THR A 313 -15.95 -16.52 6.71
N VAL A 314 -15.40 -17.70 6.96
CA VAL A 314 -14.07 -17.88 7.56
C VAL A 314 -12.99 -17.74 6.49
N TYR A 315 -11.87 -17.12 6.84
CA TYR A 315 -10.69 -17.06 5.98
C TYR A 315 -10.04 -18.42 5.76
N SER A 316 -9.46 -18.61 4.57
CA SER A 316 -8.59 -19.74 4.27
C SER A 316 -7.34 -19.75 5.17
N ALA A 317 -6.60 -20.86 5.15
CA ALA A 317 -5.20 -20.83 5.55
C ALA A 317 -4.40 -19.84 4.65
N SER A 318 -3.20 -19.47 5.08
CA SER A 318 -2.30 -18.65 4.26
C SER A 318 -2.01 -19.37 2.94
N LEU A 319 -2.20 -18.66 1.84
CA LEU A 319 -1.98 -19.13 0.49
C LEU A 319 -0.60 -18.67 0.01
N SER A 320 0.12 -19.57 -0.64
CA SER A 320 1.34 -19.25 -1.39
C SER A 320 1.00 -18.63 -2.75
N SER A 321 1.90 -17.82 -3.30
CA SER A 321 1.75 -17.28 -4.65
C SER A 321 1.67 -18.42 -5.67
N GLY A 322 0.65 -18.39 -6.53
CA GLY A 322 0.32 -19.44 -7.50
C GLY A 322 -0.53 -20.60 -6.94
N GLN A 323 -0.88 -20.58 -5.65
CA GLN A 323 -1.69 -21.64 -5.05
C GLN A 323 -3.12 -21.63 -5.60
N ILE A 324 -3.60 -22.82 -5.98
CA ILE A 324 -4.96 -23.06 -6.43
C ILE A 324 -5.83 -23.37 -5.22
N PHE A 325 -7.00 -22.73 -5.15
CA PHE A 325 -8.00 -22.96 -4.12
C PHE A 325 -9.40 -23.27 -4.70
N ALA A 326 -9.69 -22.80 -5.92
CA ALA A 326 -10.87 -23.16 -6.72
C ALA A 326 -12.19 -23.18 -5.93
N ILE A 327 -12.62 -22.00 -5.45
CA ILE A 327 -13.88 -21.85 -4.68
C ILE A 327 -14.88 -21.04 -5.51
N ASP A 328 -16.09 -21.56 -5.66
CA ASP A 328 -17.19 -20.90 -6.36
C ASP A 328 -17.85 -19.83 -5.49
N GLY A 329 -18.21 -18.71 -6.11
CA GLY A 329 -19.00 -17.66 -5.49
C GLY A 329 -19.18 -16.43 -6.38
N THR A 330 -19.84 -15.42 -5.84
CA THR A 330 -20.02 -14.11 -6.49
C THR A 330 -19.06 -13.06 -5.93
N ASP A 331 -18.65 -13.21 -4.66
CA ASP A 331 -17.88 -12.21 -3.93
C ASP A 331 -16.66 -12.84 -3.26
N VAL A 332 -15.54 -12.12 -3.28
CA VAL A 332 -14.30 -12.52 -2.62
C VAL A 332 -13.71 -11.36 -1.82
N GLU A 333 -13.14 -11.67 -0.66
CA GLU A 333 -12.27 -10.77 0.09
C GLU A 333 -10.89 -11.40 0.24
N ILE A 334 -9.85 -10.67 -0.14
CA ILE A 334 -8.45 -11.04 0.01
C ILE A 334 -7.88 -10.19 1.15
N GLU A 335 -7.29 -10.84 2.14
CA GLU A 335 -6.53 -10.18 3.20
C GLU A 335 -5.05 -10.45 3.02
N VAL A 336 -4.26 -9.39 3.05
CA VAL A 336 -2.80 -9.47 3.14
C VAL A 336 -2.36 -8.90 4.47
N SER A 337 -1.72 -9.73 5.28
CA SER A 337 -1.10 -9.35 6.54
C SER A 337 0.42 -9.26 6.35
N LEU A 338 0.97 -8.11 6.69
CA LEU A 338 2.40 -7.79 6.72
C LEU A 338 2.85 -7.82 8.18
N ALA A 339 3.97 -8.46 8.49
CA ALA A 339 4.52 -8.45 9.85
C ALA A 339 6.05 -8.33 9.85
N THR A 340 6.60 -7.75 10.92
CA THR A 340 8.04 -7.58 11.15
C THR A 340 8.37 -7.78 12.62
N THR A 341 9.55 -8.35 12.89
CA THR A 341 10.16 -8.35 14.24
C THR A 341 11.21 -7.24 14.39
N SER A 342 11.41 -6.42 13.35
CA SER A 342 12.36 -5.31 13.33
C SER A 342 11.63 -3.98 13.33
N GLU A 343 12.13 -3.05 14.10
CA GLU A 343 11.60 -1.69 14.20
C GLU A 343 11.91 -0.81 12.97
N ILE A 344 12.81 -1.25 12.09
CA ILE A 344 13.30 -0.45 10.95
C ILE A 344 13.06 -1.11 9.59
N ILE A 345 12.75 -2.41 9.56
CA ILE A 345 12.55 -3.18 8.33
C ILE A 345 11.06 -3.50 8.18
N THR A 346 10.52 -3.34 6.96
CA THR A 346 9.15 -3.72 6.61
C THR A 346 9.17 -4.64 5.39
N PRO A 347 8.29 -5.66 5.34
CA PRO A 347 7.99 -6.33 4.08
C PRO A 347 7.28 -5.35 3.12
N VAL A 348 7.37 -5.64 1.82
CA VAL A 348 6.77 -4.82 0.75
C VAL A 348 5.95 -5.72 -0.17
N LEU A 349 4.67 -5.40 -0.35
CA LEU A 349 3.79 -6.02 -1.33
C LEU A 349 3.79 -5.17 -2.62
N ASN A 350 4.14 -5.79 -3.75
CA ASN A 350 4.20 -5.12 -5.05
C ASN A 350 2.93 -5.35 -5.87
N SER A 351 2.37 -6.56 -5.86
CA SER A 351 1.17 -6.85 -6.64
C SER A 351 0.39 -8.06 -6.12
N ILE A 352 -0.91 -8.09 -6.45
CA ILE A 352 -1.79 -9.24 -6.33
C ILE A 352 -2.52 -9.43 -7.65
N GLU A 353 -2.56 -10.67 -8.14
CA GLU A 353 -3.40 -11.13 -9.23
C GLU A 353 -4.33 -12.23 -8.69
N LEU A 354 -5.63 -11.97 -8.76
CA LEU A 354 -6.66 -12.98 -8.54
C LEU A 354 -7.10 -13.53 -9.89
N ARG A 355 -6.88 -14.82 -10.11
CA ARG A 355 -7.31 -15.51 -11.34
C ARG A 355 -8.69 -16.13 -11.13
N LEU A 356 -9.58 -15.83 -12.05
CA LEU A 356 -10.96 -16.27 -12.11
C LEU A 356 -11.11 -17.28 -13.25
N LEU A 357 -11.85 -18.36 -13.02
CA LEU A 357 -12.32 -19.25 -14.06
C LEU A 357 -13.79 -18.96 -14.29
N VAL A 358 -14.11 -18.45 -15.48
CA VAL A 358 -15.46 -18.09 -15.89
C VAL A 358 -15.94 -19.06 -16.96
N ASP A 359 -17.24 -19.37 -16.96
CA ASP A 359 -17.84 -20.15 -18.04
C ASP A 359 -17.60 -19.43 -19.37
N ALA A 360 -17.05 -20.15 -20.35
CA ALA A 360 -16.88 -19.65 -21.71
C ALA A 360 -18.23 -19.61 -22.43
N ASN A 361 -19.19 -18.82 -21.96
CA ASN A 361 -20.28 -18.36 -22.79
C ASN A 361 -19.73 -17.27 -23.71
N PHE A 362 -18.92 -17.65 -24.71
CA PHE A 362 -18.69 -16.96 -25.99
C PHE A 362 -17.50 -17.58 -26.73
N THR A 363 -17.76 -18.67 -27.46
CA THR A 363 -17.26 -18.85 -28.83
C THR A 363 -18.27 -19.73 -29.56
N GLY A 364 -19.29 -19.10 -30.14
CA GLY A 364 -19.87 -19.66 -31.36
C GLY A 364 -18.75 -19.77 -32.40
N PHE A 365 -18.83 -20.76 -33.29
CA PHE A 365 -17.91 -20.87 -34.41
C PHE A 365 -17.80 -19.53 -35.12
N HIS A 366 -16.60 -18.95 -35.16
CA HIS A 366 -16.34 -17.72 -35.90
C HIS A 366 -15.70 -18.14 -37.22
N ILE A 367 -16.52 -18.24 -38.27
CA ILE A 367 -16.07 -18.49 -39.64
C ILE A 367 -16.07 -17.13 -40.35
N ASN A 368 -14.91 -16.51 -40.50
CA ASN A 368 -14.78 -15.14 -41.02
C ASN A 368 -13.91 -15.04 -42.27
N SER A 369 -13.35 -16.15 -42.74
CA SER A 369 -12.61 -16.21 -44.00
C SER A 369 -13.23 -17.17 -45.00
N ARG A 370 -13.02 -16.91 -46.30
CA ARG A 370 -13.47 -17.78 -47.39
C ARG A 370 -12.83 -19.15 -47.30
N GLU A 371 -11.58 -19.20 -46.87
CA GLU A 371 -10.80 -20.41 -46.65
C GLU A 371 -11.48 -21.31 -45.62
N GLU A 372 -11.88 -20.77 -44.46
CA GLU A 372 -12.58 -21.51 -43.41
C GLU A 372 -13.97 -22.01 -43.86
N TRP A 373 -14.70 -21.23 -44.66
CA TRP A 373 -15.98 -21.69 -45.23
C TRP A 373 -15.79 -22.85 -46.23
N ASN A 374 -14.69 -22.86 -46.97
CA ASN A 374 -14.35 -23.93 -47.94
C ASN A 374 -13.88 -25.23 -47.29
N GLU A 375 -13.52 -25.21 -46.00
CA GLU A 375 -13.21 -26.43 -45.23
C GLU A 375 -14.48 -27.25 -44.90
N GLY A 376 -15.66 -26.63 -45.00
CA GLY A 376 -16.96 -27.25 -44.77
C GLY A 376 -17.65 -27.74 -46.05
N SER A 377 -18.81 -28.38 -45.87
CA SER A 377 -19.73 -28.66 -46.96
C SER A 377 -20.90 -27.67 -46.93
N TYR A 378 -21.20 -27.08 -48.08
CA TYR A 378 -22.29 -26.11 -48.20
C TYR A 378 -23.64 -26.82 -48.29
N ARG A 379 -24.56 -26.49 -47.38
CA ARG A 379 -25.95 -26.90 -47.45
C ARG A 379 -26.83 -25.67 -47.31
N ASN A 380 -27.54 -25.33 -48.39
CA ASN A 380 -28.46 -24.18 -48.43
C ASN A 380 -27.80 -22.79 -48.35
N ILE A 381 -26.48 -22.73 -48.53
CA ILE A 381 -25.68 -21.51 -48.63
C ILE A 381 -24.72 -21.63 -49.82
N SER A 382 -24.33 -20.51 -50.42
CA SER A 382 -23.29 -20.41 -51.44
C SER A 382 -22.45 -19.16 -51.19
N LEU A 383 -21.15 -19.23 -51.51
CA LEU A 383 -20.27 -18.07 -51.49
C LEU A 383 -20.20 -17.45 -52.88
N GLU A 384 -20.46 -16.15 -52.97
CA GLU A 384 -20.28 -15.36 -54.19
C GLU A 384 -19.17 -14.32 -53.98
N GLU A 385 -18.49 -13.94 -55.06
CA GLU A 385 -17.56 -12.80 -54.98
C GLU A 385 -18.36 -11.53 -54.72
N ALA A 386 -18.04 -10.85 -53.62
CA ALA A 386 -18.73 -9.61 -53.31
C ALA A 386 -18.45 -8.58 -54.39
N SER A 387 -19.40 -7.67 -54.59
CA SER A 387 -19.26 -6.53 -55.51
C SER A 387 -18.11 -5.56 -55.16
N VAL A 388 -17.47 -5.74 -53.99
CA VAL A 388 -16.26 -5.03 -53.57
C VAL A 388 -15.08 -5.99 -53.56
N VAL A 389 -14.02 -5.64 -54.30
CA VAL A 389 -12.78 -6.44 -54.43
C VAL A 389 -12.22 -6.75 -53.04
N GLY A 390 -12.10 -8.04 -52.72
CA GLY A 390 -11.54 -8.54 -51.46
C GLY A 390 -12.56 -9.03 -50.42
N ASN A 391 -13.87 -8.92 -50.69
CA ASN A 391 -14.92 -9.47 -49.83
C ASN A 391 -15.64 -10.67 -50.49
N THR A 392 -16.26 -11.51 -49.67
CA THR A 392 -17.08 -12.65 -50.11
C THR A 392 -18.48 -12.47 -49.55
N ASP A 393 -19.50 -12.52 -50.42
CA ASP A 393 -20.90 -12.47 -50.00
C ASP A 393 -21.38 -13.90 -49.70
N LEU A 394 -22.05 -14.09 -48.57
CA LEU A 394 -22.71 -15.35 -48.20
C LEU A 394 -24.17 -15.29 -48.62
N VAL A 395 -24.58 -16.17 -49.54
CA VAL A 395 -25.91 -16.21 -50.14
C VAL A 395 -26.65 -17.45 -49.66
N LEU A 396 -27.84 -17.30 -49.07
CA LEU A 396 -28.73 -18.41 -48.70
C LEU A 396 -29.53 -18.87 -49.94
N SER A 397 -29.40 -20.14 -50.33
CA SER A 397 -30.02 -20.67 -51.56
C SER A 397 -31.55 -20.86 -51.46
N THR A 398 -32.04 -21.16 -50.25
CA THR A 398 -33.47 -21.23 -49.90
C THR A 398 -33.63 -20.66 -48.49
N PRO A 399 -34.30 -19.51 -48.29
CA PRO A 399 -34.49 -18.96 -46.95
C PRO A 399 -35.20 -19.99 -46.05
N ILE A 400 -34.63 -20.35 -44.91
CA ILE A 400 -35.32 -21.18 -43.90
C ILE A 400 -36.06 -20.22 -43.00
N ASN A 401 -37.38 -20.23 -42.98
CA ASN A 401 -38.14 -19.25 -42.21
C ASN A 401 -38.02 -19.53 -40.69
N ILE A 402 -37.41 -18.61 -39.94
CA ILE A 402 -37.44 -18.56 -38.48
C ILE A 402 -37.91 -17.15 -38.13
N ASP A 403 -39.17 -17.05 -37.72
CA ASP A 403 -39.94 -15.82 -37.47
C ASP A 403 -39.11 -14.57 -37.12
N GLY A 404 -39.44 -13.44 -37.78
CA GLY A 404 -38.91 -12.12 -37.45
C GLY A 404 -37.70 -11.68 -38.28
N TYR A 405 -37.80 -11.71 -39.61
CA TYR A 405 -36.73 -11.24 -40.48
C TYR A 405 -36.76 -9.73 -40.68
N TYR A 406 -35.60 -9.10 -40.52
CA TYR A 406 -35.32 -7.74 -41.01
C TYR A 406 -34.37 -7.81 -42.20
N PHE A 407 -34.86 -7.41 -43.37
CA PHE A 407 -34.06 -7.31 -44.60
C PHE A 407 -33.56 -5.88 -44.77
N GLY A 408 -32.24 -5.71 -44.75
CA GLY A 408 -31.58 -4.47 -45.12
C GLY A 408 -31.11 -4.52 -46.57
N LYS A 409 -31.62 -3.65 -47.45
CA LYS A 409 -31.05 -3.46 -48.79
C LYS A 409 -30.90 -1.98 -49.09
N ALA A 410 -29.64 -1.56 -49.29
CA ALA A 410 -29.25 -0.17 -49.50
C ALA A 410 -29.86 0.77 -48.45
N ASP A 411 -30.84 1.59 -48.86
CA ASP A 411 -31.45 2.64 -48.03
C ASP A 411 -32.78 2.21 -47.41
N SER A 412 -33.07 0.91 -47.38
CA SER A 412 -34.34 0.37 -46.88
C SER A 412 -34.14 -0.78 -45.90
N VAL A 413 -34.99 -0.80 -44.88
CA VAL A 413 -35.16 -1.91 -43.94
C VAL A 413 -36.63 -2.34 -44.02
N SER A 414 -36.87 -3.62 -44.27
CA SER A 414 -38.21 -4.22 -44.29
C SER A 414 -38.27 -5.40 -43.34
N GLU A 415 -39.33 -5.47 -42.54
CA GLU A 415 -39.69 -6.61 -41.72
C GLU A 415 -40.81 -7.40 -42.40
N ASN A 416 -40.65 -8.72 -42.49
CA ASN A 416 -41.71 -9.63 -42.93
C ASN A 416 -42.09 -10.58 -41.78
N ASP A 417 -43.38 -10.95 -41.70
CA ASP A 417 -43.84 -11.99 -40.79
C ASP A 417 -43.58 -13.42 -41.34
N ALA A 418 -44.02 -14.40 -40.58
CA ALA A 418 -43.89 -15.83 -40.90
C ALA A 418 -44.57 -16.24 -42.22
N ASP A 419 -45.49 -15.42 -42.73
CA ASP A 419 -46.26 -15.65 -43.95
C ASP A 419 -45.72 -14.81 -45.14
N ASP A 420 -44.51 -14.26 -45.01
CA ASP A 420 -43.87 -13.36 -45.99
C ASP A 420 -44.66 -12.06 -46.26
N VAL A 421 -45.51 -11.63 -45.32
CA VAL A 421 -46.23 -10.36 -45.41
C VAL A 421 -45.39 -9.25 -44.77
N ALA A 422 -45.22 -8.14 -45.49
CA ALA A 422 -44.50 -6.99 -44.97
C ALA A 422 -45.25 -6.37 -43.77
N VAL A 423 -44.61 -6.39 -42.60
CA VAL A 423 -45.16 -5.85 -41.34
C VAL A 423 -44.78 -4.39 -41.17
N LEU A 424 -43.50 -4.06 -41.40
CA LEU A 424 -42.94 -2.75 -41.12
C LEU A 424 -41.83 -2.42 -42.12
N GLY A 425 -41.80 -1.20 -42.67
CA GLY A 425 -40.78 -0.80 -43.64
C GLY A 425 -40.37 0.65 -43.46
N PHE A 426 -39.06 0.91 -43.44
CA PHE A 426 -38.51 2.27 -43.39
C PHE A 426 -37.50 2.46 -44.50
N SER A 427 -37.54 3.64 -45.12
CA SER A 427 -36.52 4.08 -46.05
C SER A 427 -35.79 5.31 -45.52
N GLY A 428 -34.47 5.29 -45.60
CA GLY A 428 -33.59 6.40 -45.24
C GLY A 428 -33.93 7.69 -45.99
N ALA A 429 -34.56 7.60 -47.17
CA ALA A 429 -35.01 8.75 -47.96
C ALA A 429 -36.02 9.65 -47.23
N TYR A 430 -36.79 9.07 -46.30
CA TYR A 430 -37.84 9.76 -45.56
C TYR A 430 -37.47 10.05 -44.10
N MET A 431 -36.24 9.73 -43.68
CA MET A 431 -35.77 10.02 -42.32
C MET A 431 -35.26 11.46 -42.17
N PRO A 432 -35.30 12.03 -40.95
CA PRO A 432 -34.61 13.28 -40.64
C PRO A 432 -33.11 13.18 -40.93
N ILE A 433 -32.52 14.24 -41.46
CA ILE A 433 -31.07 14.31 -41.66
C ILE A 433 -30.37 14.48 -40.30
N SER A 434 -29.31 13.71 -40.06
CA SER A 434 -28.48 13.91 -38.87
C SER A 434 -27.68 15.22 -38.98
N PRO A 435 -27.22 15.82 -37.87
CA PRO A 435 -26.37 17.00 -37.91
C PRO A 435 -25.10 16.81 -38.77
N SER A 436 -24.50 15.61 -38.74
CA SER A 436 -23.31 15.31 -39.56
C SER A 436 -23.61 15.21 -41.06
N GLN A 437 -24.80 14.72 -41.44
CA GLN A 437 -25.28 14.75 -42.82
C GLN A 437 -25.62 16.18 -43.27
N ALA A 438 -26.20 16.98 -42.37
CA ALA A 438 -26.49 18.39 -42.64
C ALA A 438 -25.20 19.19 -42.90
N PHE A 439 -24.15 18.96 -42.10
CA PHE A 439 -22.83 19.59 -42.29
C PHE A 439 -22.16 19.18 -43.60
N ASN A 440 -22.37 17.94 -44.07
CA ASN A 440 -21.74 17.41 -45.28
C ASN A 440 -22.66 17.39 -46.50
N TRP A 441 -23.81 18.07 -46.44
CA TRP A 441 -24.86 17.96 -47.46
C TRP A 441 -24.36 18.28 -48.87
N ASN A 442 -23.52 19.31 -49.00
CA ASN A 442 -22.97 19.71 -50.31
C ASN A 442 -22.04 18.66 -50.94
N ASN A 443 -21.47 17.75 -50.13
CA ASN A 443 -20.55 16.71 -50.60
C ASN A 443 -21.25 15.34 -50.75
N ASN A 444 -22.35 15.09 -50.04
CA ASN A 444 -23.09 13.83 -50.09
C ASN A 444 -24.59 14.09 -49.79
N PRO A 445 -25.36 14.63 -50.76
CA PRO A 445 -26.74 15.10 -50.57
C PRO A 445 -27.76 13.95 -50.59
N TYR A 446 -27.43 12.80 -49.99
CA TYR A 446 -28.30 11.62 -49.98
C TYR A 446 -28.75 11.31 -48.55
N ARG A 447 -30.07 11.20 -48.37
CA ARG A 447 -30.67 10.69 -47.13
C ARG A 447 -30.66 9.17 -47.19
N LYS A 448 -29.65 8.56 -46.59
CA LYS A 448 -29.43 7.11 -46.63
C LYS A 448 -28.85 6.55 -45.34
N PHE A 449 -29.00 5.24 -45.16
CA PHE A 449 -28.21 4.47 -44.20
C PHE A 449 -26.85 4.20 -44.84
N ASN A 450 -25.76 4.75 -44.29
CA ASN A 450 -24.43 4.39 -44.77
C ASN A 450 -24.01 3.05 -44.15
N ASN A 451 -23.85 2.02 -45.00
CA ASN A 451 -23.30 0.70 -44.65
C ASN A 451 -24.04 0.02 -43.48
N LEU A 452 -25.29 -0.39 -43.74
CA LEU A 452 -26.05 -1.21 -42.80
C LEU A 452 -25.35 -2.57 -42.62
N SER A 453 -24.69 -2.80 -41.49
CA SER A 453 -23.89 -4.01 -41.24
C SER A 453 -24.59 -5.05 -40.36
N SER A 454 -25.61 -4.67 -39.58
CA SER A 454 -26.44 -5.61 -38.83
C SER A 454 -27.75 -4.97 -38.34
N VAL A 455 -28.79 -5.78 -38.15
CA VAL A 455 -30.02 -5.44 -37.43
C VAL A 455 -30.12 -6.43 -36.26
N VAL A 456 -30.25 -5.92 -35.04
CA VAL A 456 -30.37 -6.75 -33.83
C VAL A 456 -31.73 -6.52 -33.20
N SER A 457 -32.47 -7.59 -32.98
CA SER A 457 -33.66 -7.59 -32.11
C SER A 457 -33.20 -7.58 -30.66
N SER A 458 -33.59 -6.57 -29.90
CA SER A 458 -33.81 -6.76 -28.46
C SER A 458 -35.25 -7.21 -28.32
N SER A 459 -35.49 -8.30 -27.60
CA SER A 459 -36.83 -8.77 -27.24
C SER A 459 -37.54 -7.67 -26.44
N GLY A 460 -38.18 -6.73 -27.15
CA GLY A 460 -38.65 -5.47 -26.57
C GLY A 460 -38.71 -4.29 -27.54
N GLY A 461 -39.19 -4.48 -28.77
CA GLY A 461 -39.81 -3.42 -29.60
C GLY A 461 -38.97 -2.19 -29.98
N ILE A 462 -37.66 -2.17 -29.76
CA ILE A 462 -36.77 -1.06 -30.18
C ILE A 462 -35.61 -1.63 -30.98
N VAL A 463 -35.47 -1.15 -32.23
CA VAL A 463 -34.38 -1.47 -33.15
C VAL A 463 -33.27 -0.43 -33.00
N TYR A 464 -32.03 -0.87 -32.74
CA TYR A 464 -30.85 -0.02 -32.72
C TYR A 464 -30.03 -0.18 -34.00
N PHE A 465 -29.50 0.93 -34.53
CA PHE A 465 -28.53 0.93 -35.63
C PHE A 465 -27.14 1.20 -35.07
N LEU A 466 -26.21 0.27 -35.24
CA LEU A 466 -24.80 0.46 -34.90
C LEU A 466 -24.02 0.81 -36.18
N THR A 467 -23.57 2.05 -36.31
CA THR A 467 -22.63 2.45 -37.37
C THR A 467 -21.23 2.52 -36.75
N ILE A 468 -20.34 1.60 -37.11
CA ILE A 468 -18.95 1.66 -36.65
C ILE A 468 -18.20 2.68 -37.51
N ALA A 469 -18.06 3.90 -36.98
CA ALA A 469 -16.99 4.81 -37.36
C ALA A 469 -16.14 5.04 -36.11
N MET A 470 -14.84 4.71 -36.19
CA MET A 470 -13.88 5.00 -35.13
C MET A 470 -14.00 6.47 -34.71
N PHE A 471 -14.28 6.76 -33.44
CA PHE A 471 -13.60 7.78 -32.62
C PHE A 471 -14.12 7.78 -31.17
N THR A 472 -13.18 7.95 -30.24
CA THR A 472 -13.28 8.21 -28.80
C THR A 472 -14.19 9.41 -28.47
N ILE A 473 -15.05 9.30 -27.45
CA ILE A 473 -15.73 10.44 -26.82
C ILE A 473 -15.75 10.28 -25.28
N TYR A 474 -15.38 11.38 -24.62
CA TYR A 474 -15.41 11.64 -23.17
C TYR A 474 -16.84 11.81 -22.65
N ILE A 475 -17.09 11.41 -21.39
CA ILE A 475 -18.36 11.65 -20.70
C ILE A 475 -18.18 12.78 -19.68
N LEU A 476 -19.04 13.79 -19.79
CA LEU A 476 -19.51 14.65 -18.68
C LEU A 476 -20.82 14.07 -18.16
#